data_AF-A0A1Y3TR61-F1
#
_entry.id   AF-A0A1Y3TR61-F1
#
_cell.length_a   1.000
_cell.length_b   1.000
_cell.length_c   1.000
_cell.angle_alpha   90.00
_cell.angle_beta   90.00
_cell.angle_gamma   90.00
#
_symmetry.space_group_name_H-M   'P 1'
#
loop_
_entity.id
_entity.type
_entity.pdbx_description
1 polymer ?
#
loop_
_entity_poly.entity_id
_entity_poly.type
_entity_poly.pdbx_seq_one_letter_code
_entity_poly.pdbx_strand_id
1 'polypeptide(L)'
;MATVLTETENELIELYTEKAFQAYQSGKLSEAARCAQRILDFDPEDANALFLKGATIGRASKPGKLYIEQAFGIWKPLVNRLTGDDKALMVNAISHAFATMTETPVMLGFRFWSSYYSLETICSLRDVLQELLRLSDALIAAPEDAWITPLFRANYVTWVYDVVGADLAVPTGCDESILDAFYDMAHALYELAKRMPLEVSGAPLLRRRTLQALANFEERNHRESHPERRAYLIQEQKNLS
;
A
#
# COMPACT_ATOMS: atom_id res chain seq x y z
N MET A 1 -23.73 13.55 -21.01
CA MET A 1 -23.57 14.76 -21.84
C MET A 1 -22.35 15.46 -21.30
N ALA A 2 -21.26 15.53 -22.05
CA ALA A 2 -20.06 16.25 -21.61
C ALA A 2 -20.41 17.74 -21.48
N THR A 3 -20.19 18.31 -20.30
CA THR A 3 -20.36 19.74 -20.05
C THR A 3 -19.33 20.47 -20.90
N VAL A 4 -19.77 21.33 -21.82
CA VAL A 4 -18.84 22.14 -22.62
C VAL A 4 -18.32 23.27 -21.74
N LEU A 5 -17.07 23.17 -21.33
CA LEU A 5 -16.37 24.17 -20.53
C LEU A 5 -16.06 25.43 -21.36
N THR A 6 -16.15 26.59 -20.74
CA THR A 6 -15.73 27.86 -21.33
C THR A 6 -14.19 27.96 -21.37
N GLU A 7 -13.67 28.83 -22.24
CA GLU A 7 -12.22 29.06 -22.39
C GLU A 7 -11.57 29.50 -21.06
N THR A 8 -12.25 30.36 -20.31
CA THR A 8 -11.81 30.78 -18.97
C THR A 8 -11.85 29.65 -17.94
N GLU A 9 -12.82 28.74 -18.01
CA GLU A 9 -12.86 27.56 -17.14
C GLU A 9 -11.69 26.61 -17.46
N ASN A 10 -11.36 26.42 -18.74
CA ASN A 10 -10.20 25.61 -19.15
C ASN A 10 -8.88 26.21 -18.65
N GLU A 11 -8.67 27.53 -18.80
CA GLU A 11 -7.49 28.22 -18.28
C GLU A 11 -7.36 28.10 -16.75
N LEU A 12 -8.49 28.18 -16.03
CA LEU A 12 -8.51 27.99 -14.57
C LEU A 12 -8.20 26.54 -14.19
N ILE A 13 -8.69 25.55 -14.93
CA ILE A 13 -8.37 24.14 -14.72
C ILE A 13 -6.89 23.88 -14.90
N GLU A 14 -6.26 24.40 -15.96
CA GLU A 14 -4.81 24.26 -16.18
C GLU A 14 -4.01 24.90 -15.04
N LEU A 15 -4.37 26.13 -14.64
CA LEU A 15 -3.71 26.84 -13.54
C LEU A 15 -3.82 26.07 -12.21
N TYR A 16 -5.02 25.58 -11.88
CA TYR A 16 -5.22 24.80 -10.65
C TYR A 16 -4.51 23.46 -10.72
N THR A 17 -4.38 22.85 -11.91
CA THR A 17 -3.66 21.59 -12.09
C THR A 17 -2.18 21.78 -11.79
N GLU A 18 -1.54 22.77 -12.40
CA GLU A 18 -0.12 23.06 -12.16
C GLU A 18 0.13 23.37 -10.67
N LYS A 19 -0.72 24.22 -10.08
CA LYS A 19 -0.64 24.56 -8.66
C LYS A 19 -0.82 23.35 -7.75
N ALA A 20 -1.76 22.47 -8.06
CA ALA A 20 -2.01 21.25 -7.30
C ALA A 20 -0.79 20.31 -7.33
N PHE A 21 -0.19 20.12 -8.50
CA PHE A 21 1.03 19.32 -8.66
C PHE A 21 2.22 19.91 -7.87
N GLN A 22 2.46 21.22 -7.99
CA GLN A 22 3.54 21.88 -7.24
C GLN A 22 3.32 21.80 -5.72
N ALA A 23 2.09 22.03 -5.26
CA ALA A 23 1.72 21.91 -3.86
C ALA A 23 1.88 20.47 -3.35
N TYR A 24 1.47 19.48 -4.13
CA TYR A 24 1.63 18.07 -3.82
C TYR A 24 3.11 17.70 -3.68
N GLN A 25 3.95 18.05 -4.67
CA GLN A 25 5.39 17.78 -4.63
C GLN A 25 6.05 18.43 -3.41
N SER A 26 5.67 19.66 -3.09
CA SER A 26 6.16 20.42 -1.94
C SER A 26 5.62 19.96 -0.57
N GLY A 27 4.78 18.91 -0.53
CA GLY A 27 4.18 18.40 0.71
C GLY A 27 3.09 19.30 1.31
N LYS A 28 2.60 20.30 0.57
CA LYS A 28 1.48 21.18 0.98
C LYS A 28 0.14 20.52 0.64
N LEU A 29 -0.13 19.42 1.31
CA LEU A 29 -1.19 18.49 0.91
C LEU A 29 -2.60 19.10 1.01
N SER A 30 -2.88 19.92 2.02
CA SER A 30 -4.17 20.63 2.12
C SER A 30 -4.39 21.60 0.95
N GLU A 31 -3.31 22.21 0.43
CA GLU A 31 -3.40 23.10 -0.74
C GLU A 31 -3.60 22.30 -2.03
N ALA A 32 -2.89 21.17 -2.19
CA ALA A 32 -3.08 20.26 -3.31
C ALA A 32 -4.53 19.72 -3.37
N ALA A 33 -5.08 19.29 -2.24
CA ALA A 33 -6.46 18.80 -2.14
C ALA A 33 -7.47 19.89 -2.51
N ARG A 34 -7.25 21.13 -2.04
CA ARG A 34 -8.13 22.26 -2.37
C ARG A 34 -8.08 22.60 -3.86
N CYS A 35 -6.91 22.57 -4.48
CA CYS A 35 -6.78 22.84 -5.92
C CYS A 35 -7.44 21.73 -6.75
N ALA A 36 -7.23 20.45 -6.38
CA ALA A 36 -7.91 19.33 -7.00
C ALA A 36 -9.44 19.45 -6.87
N GLN A 37 -9.96 19.82 -5.71
CA GLN A 37 -11.40 20.01 -5.53
C GLN A 37 -11.94 21.15 -6.39
N ARG A 38 -11.19 22.26 -6.54
CA ARG A 38 -11.60 23.37 -7.40
C ARG A 38 -11.74 22.95 -8.86
N ILE A 39 -10.85 22.10 -9.37
CA ILE A 39 -10.98 21.56 -10.73
C ILE A 39 -12.23 20.68 -10.84
N LEU A 40 -12.46 19.80 -9.86
CA LEU A 40 -13.63 18.91 -9.83
C LEU A 40 -14.97 19.64 -9.71
N ASP A 41 -14.97 20.88 -9.21
CA ASP A 41 -16.17 21.73 -9.17
C ASP A 41 -16.56 22.23 -10.58
N PHE A 42 -15.60 22.32 -11.52
CA PHE A 42 -15.83 22.68 -12.93
C PHE A 42 -16.04 21.43 -13.80
N ASP A 43 -15.13 20.47 -13.71
CA ASP A 43 -15.20 19.19 -14.38
C ASP A 43 -15.07 18.05 -13.34
N PRO A 44 -16.21 17.49 -12.89
CA PRO A 44 -16.22 16.37 -11.96
C PRO A 44 -15.50 15.11 -12.46
N GLU A 45 -15.27 15.01 -13.77
CA GLU A 45 -14.61 13.87 -14.40
C GLU A 45 -13.15 14.13 -14.78
N ASP A 46 -12.60 15.32 -14.46
CA ASP A 46 -11.22 15.68 -14.80
C ASP A 46 -10.21 14.67 -14.25
N ALA A 47 -9.45 14.07 -15.17
CA ALA A 47 -8.53 12.98 -14.87
C ALA A 47 -7.38 13.41 -13.93
N ASN A 48 -6.84 14.61 -14.14
CA ASN A 48 -5.72 15.13 -13.35
C ASN A 48 -6.15 15.42 -11.92
N ALA A 49 -7.33 16.01 -11.74
CA ALA A 49 -7.88 16.37 -10.44
C ALA A 49 -8.29 15.15 -9.63
N LEU A 50 -8.91 14.14 -10.27
CA LEU A 50 -9.21 12.86 -9.61
C LEU A 50 -7.91 12.15 -9.17
N PHE A 51 -6.89 12.12 -10.04
CA PHE A 51 -5.57 11.59 -9.69
C PHE A 51 -4.95 12.34 -8.49
N LEU A 52 -4.86 13.67 -8.58
CA LEU A 52 -4.28 14.54 -7.55
C LEU A 52 -5.02 14.42 -6.22
N LYS A 53 -6.36 14.30 -6.24
CA LYS A 53 -7.17 14.09 -5.04
C LYS A 53 -6.84 12.74 -4.39
N GLY A 54 -6.79 11.65 -5.16
CA GLY A 54 -6.39 10.33 -4.66
C GLY A 54 -4.97 10.32 -4.08
N ALA A 55 -4.00 10.87 -4.80
CA ALA A 55 -2.60 10.95 -4.37
C ALA A 55 -2.44 11.81 -3.10
N THR A 56 -3.17 12.94 -3.02
CA THR A 56 -3.12 13.83 -1.86
C THR A 56 -3.75 13.19 -0.62
N ILE A 57 -4.90 12.52 -0.75
CA ILE A 57 -5.52 11.75 0.34
C ILE A 57 -4.54 10.70 0.86
N GLY A 58 -3.89 9.98 -0.06
CA GLY A 58 -2.91 8.97 0.30
C GLY A 58 -1.71 9.50 1.08
N ARG A 59 -1.17 10.66 0.67
CA ARG A 59 0.03 11.24 1.28
C ARG A 59 -0.25 12.06 2.55
N ALA A 60 -1.45 12.63 2.70
CA ALA A 60 -1.82 13.46 3.85
C ALA A 60 -2.18 12.65 5.09
N SER A 61 -2.37 11.36 4.89
CA SER A 61 -2.89 10.46 5.89
C SER A 61 -1.76 9.79 6.64
N LYS A 62 -1.94 9.62 7.96
CA LYS A 62 -1.19 8.60 8.70
C LYS A 62 -1.48 7.24 8.01
N PRO A 63 -0.51 6.32 7.96
CA PRO A 63 -0.73 4.98 7.44
C PRO A 63 -2.01 4.37 8.02
N GLY A 64 -3.00 4.08 7.17
CA GLY A 64 -4.28 3.61 7.67
C GLY A 64 -5.21 3.07 6.59
N LYS A 65 -5.95 2.05 7.00
CA LYS A 65 -6.97 1.28 6.26
C LYS A 65 -7.88 2.10 5.34
N LEU A 66 -8.36 3.25 5.80
CA LEU A 66 -9.40 4.05 5.12
C LEU A 66 -8.94 4.69 3.80
N TYR A 67 -7.64 4.96 3.63
CA TYR A 67 -7.16 5.87 2.59
C TYR A 67 -6.78 5.16 1.29
N ILE A 68 -6.29 3.92 1.37
CA ILE A 68 -6.02 3.11 0.19
C ILE A 68 -7.35 2.76 -0.50
N GLU A 69 -8.38 2.36 0.27
CA GLU A 69 -9.73 2.13 -0.25
C GLU A 69 -10.30 3.36 -0.96
N GLN A 70 -10.22 4.54 -0.33
CA GLN A 70 -10.70 5.79 -0.92
C GLN A 70 -9.95 6.17 -2.20
N ALA A 71 -8.62 6.02 -2.21
CA ALA A 71 -7.81 6.30 -3.39
C ALA A 71 -8.18 5.37 -4.56
N PHE A 72 -8.32 4.06 -4.32
CA PHE A 72 -8.76 3.12 -5.36
C PHE A 72 -10.22 3.33 -5.79
N GLY A 73 -11.09 3.79 -4.89
CA GLY A 73 -12.45 4.22 -5.24
C GLY A 73 -12.49 5.37 -6.26
N ILE A 74 -11.45 6.20 -6.29
CA ILE A 74 -11.28 7.28 -7.25
C ILE A 74 -10.53 6.80 -8.51
N TRP A 75 -9.43 6.06 -8.33
CA TRP A 75 -8.56 5.65 -9.42
C TRP A 75 -9.17 4.58 -10.33
N LYS A 76 -9.90 3.58 -9.79
CA LYS A 76 -10.45 2.49 -10.60
C LYS A 76 -11.41 2.98 -11.69
N PRO A 77 -12.44 3.80 -11.37
CA PRO A 77 -13.34 4.32 -12.41
C PRO A 77 -12.62 5.19 -13.44
N LEU A 78 -11.56 5.91 -13.04
CA LEU A 78 -10.76 6.71 -13.95
C LEU A 78 -9.96 5.84 -14.93
N VAL A 79 -9.16 4.90 -14.42
CA VAL A 79 -8.32 4.03 -15.26
C VAL A 79 -9.15 3.14 -16.19
N ASN A 80 -10.33 2.71 -15.75
CA ASN A 80 -11.21 1.87 -16.56
C ASN A 80 -11.87 2.63 -17.72
N ARG A 81 -11.89 3.97 -17.69
CA ARG A 81 -12.39 4.83 -18.79
C ARG A 81 -11.30 5.19 -19.81
N LEU A 82 -10.03 5.14 -19.41
CA LEU A 82 -8.90 5.48 -20.28
C LEU A 82 -8.51 4.30 -21.19
N THR A 83 -7.90 4.61 -22.34
CA THR A 83 -7.37 3.60 -23.28
C THR A 83 -6.02 4.03 -23.82
N GLY A 84 -5.24 3.10 -24.39
CA GLY A 84 -3.98 3.41 -25.07
C GLY A 84 -2.94 4.08 -24.15
N ASP A 85 -2.25 5.09 -24.69
CA ASP A 85 -1.15 5.78 -24.01
C ASP A 85 -1.60 6.55 -22.77
N ASP A 86 -2.81 7.13 -22.78
CA ASP A 86 -3.37 7.86 -21.63
C ASP A 86 -3.58 6.94 -20.44
N LYS A 87 -4.06 5.71 -20.70
CA LYS A 87 -4.19 4.68 -19.66
C LYS A 87 -2.81 4.31 -19.08
N ALA A 88 -1.82 4.11 -19.95
CA ALA A 88 -0.47 3.76 -19.52
C ALA A 88 0.17 4.86 -18.65
N LEU A 89 0.01 6.12 -19.07
CA LEU A 89 0.48 7.28 -18.31
C LEU A 89 -0.17 7.36 -16.93
N MET A 90 -1.50 7.20 -16.87
CA MET A 90 -2.25 7.23 -15.61
C MET A 90 -1.86 6.10 -14.67
N VAL A 91 -1.73 4.87 -15.18
CA VAL A 91 -1.27 3.72 -14.38
C VAL A 91 0.13 3.96 -13.82
N ASN A 92 1.03 4.55 -14.61
CA ASN A 92 2.36 4.90 -14.15
C ASN A 92 2.33 5.96 -13.03
N ALA A 93 1.52 7.00 -13.19
CA ALA A 93 1.34 8.04 -12.18
C ALA A 93 0.76 7.46 -10.86
N ILE A 94 -0.26 6.60 -10.97
CA ILE A 94 -0.85 5.90 -9.82
C ILE A 94 0.19 4.98 -9.15
N SER A 95 1.05 4.32 -9.92
CA SER A 95 2.12 3.49 -9.36
C SER A 95 3.07 4.28 -8.46
N HIS A 96 3.46 5.49 -8.87
CA HIS A 96 4.30 6.37 -8.06
C HIS A 96 3.56 6.86 -6.80
N ALA A 97 2.29 7.23 -6.93
CA ALA A 97 1.47 7.65 -5.80
C ALA A 97 1.27 6.51 -4.79
N PHE A 98 0.90 5.33 -5.28
CA PHE A 98 0.73 4.13 -4.47
C PHE A 98 2.03 3.74 -3.76
N ALA A 99 3.17 3.78 -4.45
CA ALA A 99 4.48 3.54 -3.83
C ALA A 99 4.72 4.50 -2.66
N THR A 100 4.49 5.80 -2.85
CA THR A 100 4.64 6.81 -1.79
C THR A 100 3.72 6.54 -0.58
N MET A 101 2.47 6.12 -0.85
CA MET A 101 1.50 5.76 0.20
C MET A 101 1.93 4.53 1.01
N THR A 102 2.63 3.60 0.36
CA THR A 102 3.07 2.33 0.98
C THR A 102 4.51 2.34 1.48
N GLU A 103 5.35 3.28 1.04
CA GLU A 103 6.73 3.49 1.52
C GLU A 103 6.73 4.14 2.91
N THR A 104 5.85 5.12 3.13
CA THR A 104 5.84 5.96 4.34
C THR A 104 5.53 5.19 5.64
N PRO A 105 4.59 4.22 5.69
CA PRO A 105 4.35 3.40 6.88
C PRO A 105 5.52 2.47 7.22
N VAL A 106 5.96 1.69 6.25
CA VAL A 106 6.86 0.56 6.48
C VAL A 106 8.29 1.06 6.75
N MET A 107 8.71 2.15 6.08
CA MET A 107 10.00 2.80 6.34
C MET A 107 10.01 3.66 7.62
N LEU A 108 8.90 4.30 8.01
CA LEU A 108 8.88 5.12 9.24
C LEU A 108 8.79 4.27 10.51
N GLY A 109 8.18 3.08 10.46
CA GLY A 109 8.28 2.11 11.55
C GLY A 109 9.74 1.72 11.85
N PHE A 110 10.57 1.61 10.80
CA PHE A 110 11.95 1.10 10.91
C PHE A 110 13.03 2.11 11.28
N ARG A 111 12.88 3.41 10.99
CA ARG A 111 13.91 4.40 11.35
C ARG A 111 14.10 4.61 12.86
N PHE A 112 13.20 4.06 13.68
CA PHE A 112 13.29 4.12 15.14
C PHE A 112 13.05 2.73 15.72
N TRP A 113 14.12 1.95 15.83
CA TRP A 113 14.13 0.61 16.46
C TRP A 113 13.54 0.62 17.89
N SER A 114 13.50 1.79 18.55
CA SER A 114 12.89 2.03 19.85
C SER A 114 11.36 2.17 19.84
N SER A 115 10.71 2.41 18.69
CA SER A 115 9.24 2.60 18.61
C SER A 115 8.42 1.33 18.34
N TYR A 116 9.05 0.19 18.02
CA TYR A 116 8.35 -1.10 17.86
C TYR A 116 7.78 -1.66 19.18
N TYR A 117 8.17 -1.09 20.32
CA TYR A 117 7.56 -1.37 21.61
C TYR A 117 6.27 -0.56 21.86
N SER A 118 5.87 0.30 20.92
CA SER A 118 4.57 0.98 20.96
C SER A 118 3.50 0.11 20.32
N LEU A 119 2.53 -0.32 21.14
CA LEU A 119 1.36 -1.05 20.67
C LEU A 119 0.58 -0.28 19.59
N GLU A 120 0.50 1.04 19.69
CA GLU A 120 -0.18 1.89 18.70
C GLU A 120 0.50 1.79 17.32
N THR A 121 1.83 1.83 17.30
CA THR A 121 2.62 1.81 16.06
C THR A 121 2.54 0.44 15.39
N ILE A 122 2.74 -0.65 16.15
CA ILE A 122 2.68 -2.01 15.59
C ILE A 122 1.26 -2.34 15.09
N CYS A 123 0.21 -1.95 15.82
CA CYS A 123 -1.17 -2.12 15.37
C CYS A 123 -1.46 -1.34 14.08
N SER A 124 -0.99 -0.10 13.98
CA SER A 124 -1.18 0.71 12.76
C SER A 124 -0.52 0.06 11.54
N LEU A 125 0.69 -0.50 11.70
CA LEU A 125 1.38 -1.22 10.64
C LEU A 125 0.68 -2.54 10.27
N ARG A 126 0.29 -3.33 11.27
CA ARG A 126 -0.51 -4.54 11.09
C ARG A 126 -1.76 -4.26 10.28
N ASP A 127 -2.53 -3.24 10.68
CA ASP A 127 -3.81 -2.91 10.06
C ASP A 127 -3.64 -2.49 8.60
N VAL A 128 -2.58 -1.74 8.27
CA VAL A 128 -2.26 -1.38 6.88
C VAL A 128 -1.92 -2.60 6.04
N LEU A 129 -1.09 -3.51 6.56
CA LEU A 129 -0.65 -4.70 5.82
C LEU A 129 -1.78 -5.72 5.64
N GLN A 130 -2.62 -5.91 6.67
CA GLN A 130 -3.84 -6.71 6.55
C GLN A 130 -4.81 -6.12 5.54
N GLU A 131 -4.92 -4.79 5.47
CA GLU A 131 -5.75 -4.13 4.47
C GLU A 131 -5.18 -4.28 3.06
N LEU A 132 -3.87 -4.11 2.88
CA LEU A 132 -3.22 -4.39 1.59
C LEU A 132 -3.44 -5.84 1.14
N LEU A 133 -3.38 -6.78 2.08
CA LEU A 133 -3.73 -8.18 1.82
C LEU A 133 -5.18 -8.29 1.35
N ARG A 134 -6.14 -7.77 2.13
CA ARG A 134 -7.56 -7.78 1.77
C ARG A 134 -7.83 -7.13 0.40
N LEU A 135 -7.20 -6.00 0.12
CA LEU A 135 -7.34 -5.25 -1.13
C LEU A 135 -6.72 -5.97 -2.31
N SER A 136 -5.61 -6.68 -2.13
CA SER A 136 -5.04 -7.48 -3.21
C SER A 136 -5.99 -8.60 -3.67
N ASP A 137 -6.84 -9.14 -2.78
CA ASP A 137 -7.92 -10.07 -3.16
C ASP A 137 -9.12 -9.34 -3.75
N ALA A 138 -9.56 -8.24 -3.12
CA ALA A 138 -10.82 -7.58 -3.45
C ALA A 138 -10.75 -6.70 -4.71
N LEU A 139 -9.59 -6.09 -4.98
CA LEU A 139 -9.44 -5.14 -6.09
C LEU A 139 -9.20 -5.83 -7.43
N ILE A 140 -8.70 -7.06 -7.46
CA ILE A 140 -8.46 -7.87 -8.67
C ILE A 140 -9.63 -8.83 -8.87
N ALA A 141 -10.84 -8.27 -8.99
CA ALA A 141 -12.07 -9.05 -9.12
C ALA A 141 -12.43 -9.34 -10.59
N ALA A 142 -11.95 -8.52 -11.52
CA ALA A 142 -12.30 -8.57 -12.93
C ALA A 142 -11.09 -8.31 -13.86
N PRO A 143 -11.10 -8.80 -15.12
CA PRO A 143 -9.97 -8.66 -16.04
C PRO A 143 -9.50 -7.21 -16.28
N GLU A 144 -10.43 -6.25 -16.25
CA GLU A 144 -10.15 -4.82 -16.41
C GLU A 144 -9.26 -4.23 -15.31
N ASP A 145 -9.18 -4.89 -14.15
CA ASP A 145 -8.40 -4.47 -12.98
C ASP A 145 -6.95 -5.01 -12.99
N ALA A 146 -6.55 -5.71 -14.06
CA ALA A 146 -5.21 -6.31 -14.18
C ALA A 146 -4.04 -5.32 -14.01
N TRP A 147 -4.29 -4.01 -14.21
CA TRP A 147 -3.31 -2.94 -14.00
C TRP A 147 -2.95 -2.71 -12.51
N ILE A 148 -3.74 -3.24 -11.58
CA ILE A 148 -3.51 -3.13 -10.13
C ILE A 148 -2.43 -4.12 -9.68
N THR A 149 -2.38 -5.32 -10.26
CA THR A 149 -1.42 -6.38 -9.90
C THR A 149 0.05 -5.91 -9.96
N PRO A 150 0.50 -5.19 -11.00
CA PRO A 150 1.85 -4.63 -11.06
C PRO A 150 2.15 -3.59 -9.96
N LEU A 151 1.14 -2.88 -9.43
CA LEU A 151 1.35 -1.88 -8.37
C LEU A 151 1.80 -2.53 -7.07
N PHE A 152 1.15 -3.63 -6.69
CA PHE A 152 1.59 -4.45 -5.57
C PHE A 152 2.97 -5.03 -5.90
N ARG A 153 3.18 -5.56 -7.12
CA ARG A 153 4.46 -6.13 -7.58
C ARG A 153 5.66 -5.21 -7.29
N ALA A 154 5.55 -3.95 -7.69
CA ALA A 154 6.64 -2.98 -7.61
C ALA A 154 7.03 -2.63 -6.16
N ASN A 155 6.10 -2.74 -5.21
CA ASN A 155 6.30 -2.34 -3.82
C ASN A 155 6.74 -3.48 -2.90
N TYR A 156 6.61 -4.76 -3.34
CA TYR A 156 7.05 -5.89 -2.52
C TYR A 156 8.53 -5.81 -2.19
N VAL A 157 9.41 -5.38 -3.10
CA VAL A 157 10.86 -5.31 -2.83
C VAL A 157 11.17 -4.40 -1.65
N THR A 158 10.45 -3.30 -1.50
CA THR A 158 10.56 -2.43 -0.32
C THR A 158 10.11 -3.18 0.93
N TRP A 159 8.93 -3.80 0.90
CA TRP A 159 8.38 -4.58 2.03
C TRP A 159 9.22 -5.82 2.39
N VAL A 160 9.97 -6.39 1.44
CA VAL A 160 10.89 -7.54 1.61
C VAL A 160 12.06 -7.20 2.51
N TYR A 161 12.73 -6.08 2.21
CA TYR A 161 13.90 -5.64 2.97
C TYR A 161 13.52 -5.46 4.44
N ASP A 162 12.27 -5.05 4.71
CA ASP A 162 11.71 -4.87 6.04
C ASP A 162 11.45 -6.20 6.78
N VAL A 163 10.93 -7.25 6.11
CA VAL A 163 10.74 -8.58 6.73
C VAL A 163 12.04 -9.34 6.94
N VAL A 164 12.99 -9.22 6.01
CA VAL A 164 14.32 -9.82 6.18
C VAL A 164 15.07 -9.15 7.34
N GLY A 165 14.82 -7.86 7.58
CA GLY A 165 15.29 -7.16 8.79
C GLY A 165 14.65 -7.68 10.08
N ALA A 166 13.40 -8.13 10.04
CA ALA A 166 12.68 -8.67 11.20
C ALA A 166 13.33 -9.95 11.78
N ASP A 167 13.99 -10.76 10.96
CA ASP A 167 14.71 -11.97 11.40
C ASP A 167 15.81 -11.65 12.45
N LEU A 168 16.36 -10.43 12.37
CA LEU A 168 17.38 -9.88 13.27
C LEU A 168 16.82 -8.97 14.38
N ALA A 169 15.54 -8.60 14.33
CA ALA A 169 14.92 -7.59 15.21
C ALA A 169 13.71 -8.09 16.02
N VAL A 170 13.54 -9.41 16.16
CA VAL A 170 12.42 -10.04 16.89
C VAL A 170 12.32 -9.47 18.31
N PRO A 171 11.23 -8.77 18.67
CA PRO A 171 11.00 -8.38 20.06
C PRO A 171 10.81 -9.63 20.91
N THR A 172 11.48 -9.66 22.05
CA THR A 172 11.34 -10.70 23.08
C THR A 172 11.08 -10.02 24.42
N GLY A 173 10.36 -10.68 25.32
CA GLY A 173 10.04 -10.13 26.65
C GLY A 173 9.12 -8.88 26.64
N CYS A 174 8.37 -8.67 25.57
CA CYS A 174 7.35 -7.62 25.45
C CYS A 174 5.99 -8.10 25.92
N ASP A 175 5.05 -7.15 26.06
CA ASP A 175 3.64 -7.47 26.28
C ASP A 175 3.09 -8.38 25.17
N GLU A 176 2.17 -9.27 25.55
CA GLU A 176 1.54 -10.24 24.66
C GLU A 176 0.84 -9.57 23.47
N SER A 177 0.13 -8.48 23.70
CA SER A 177 -0.57 -7.75 22.64
C SER A 177 0.37 -7.21 21.55
N ILE A 178 1.61 -6.84 21.92
CA ILE A 178 2.63 -6.36 20.98
C ILE A 178 3.15 -7.53 20.14
N LEU A 179 3.39 -8.68 20.78
CA LEU A 179 3.91 -9.86 20.10
C LEU A 179 2.88 -10.44 19.13
N ASP A 180 1.60 -10.45 19.49
CA ASP A 180 0.53 -10.86 18.59
C ASP A 180 0.36 -9.90 17.41
N ALA A 181 0.37 -8.59 17.66
CA ALA A 181 0.29 -7.61 16.58
C ALA A 181 1.50 -7.72 15.62
N PHE A 182 2.68 -8.01 16.14
CA PHE A 182 3.88 -8.24 15.34
C PHE A 182 3.75 -9.51 14.50
N TYR A 183 3.25 -10.61 15.07
CA TYR A 183 3.01 -11.84 14.32
C TYR A 183 2.02 -11.60 13.18
N ASP A 184 0.87 -10.98 13.46
CA ASP A 184 -0.17 -10.70 12.47
C ASP A 184 0.36 -9.84 11.31
N MET A 185 1.21 -8.86 11.63
CA MET A 185 1.88 -8.02 10.66
C MET A 185 2.83 -8.84 9.76
N ALA A 186 3.69 -9.66 10.36
CA ALA A 186 4.64 -10.51 9.63
C ALA A 186 3.92 -11.59 8.80
N HIS A 187 2.81 -12.12 9.31
CA HIS A 187 1.98 -13.09 8.61
C HIS A 187 1.32 -12.47 7.38
N ALA A 188 0.75 -11.27 7.50
CA ALA A 188 0.19 -10.54 6.36
C ALA A 188 1.25 -10.28 5.27
N LEU A 189 2.48 -9.96 5.66
CA LEU A 189 3.60 -9.77 4.73
C LEU A 189 3.98 -11.07 4.00
N TYR A 190 4.00 -12.21 4.70
CA TYR A 190 4.22 -13.50 4.07
C TYR A 190 3.11 -13.86 3.07
N GLU A 191 1.84 -13.67 3.44
CA GLU A 191 0.71 -13.94 2.54
C GLU A 191 0.73 -13.04 1.30
N LEU A 192 1.09 -11.77 1.48
CA LEU A 192 1.36 -10.84 0.39
C LEU A 192 2.50 -11.36 -0.52
N ALA A 193 3.62 -11.80 0.05
CA ALA A 193 4.71 -12.41 -0.72
C ALA A 193 4.28 -13.67 -1.48
N LYS A 194 3.37 -14.46 -0.89
CA LYS A 194 2.80 -15.70 -1.45
C LYS A 194 2.05 -15.47 -2.76
N ARG A 195 1.42 -14.30 -2.91
CA ARG A 195 0.60 -13.90 -4.05
C ARG A 195 1.41 -13.40 -5.24
N MET A 196 2.71 -13.18 -5.07
CA MET A 196 3.56 -12.81 -6.19
C MET A 196 3.72 -13.97 -7.17
N PRO A 197 3.58 -13.72 -8.48
CA PRO A 197 3.86 -14.73 -9.51
C PRO A 197 5.31 -15.20 -9.43
N LEU A 198 5.54 -16.51 -9.56
CA LEU A 198 6.85 -17.14 -9.39
C LEU A 198 7.86 -16.72 -10.46
N GLU A 199 7.36 -16.23 -11.60
CA GLU A 199 8.15 -15.75 -12.73
C GLU A 199 8.82 -14.39 -12.42
N VAL A 200 8.41 -13.73 -11.32
CA VAL A 200 9.04 -12.50 -10.86
C VAL A 200 10.38 -12.82 -10.22
N SER A 201 11.44 -12.20 -10.73
CA SER A 201 12.77 -12.28 -10.15
C SER A 201 12.74 -11.91 -8.65
N GLY A 202 13.26 -12.79 -7.80
CA GLY A 202 13.29 -12.60 -6.35
C GLY A 202 12.05 -13.04 -5.58
N ALA A 203 10.92 -13.32 -6.23
CA ALA A 203 9.69 -13.75 -5.54
C ALA A 203 9.84 -15.08 -4.77
N PRO A 204 10.46 -16.14 -5.33
CA PRO A 204 10.69 -17.38 -4.58
C PRO A 204 11.59 -17.18 -3.36
N LEU A 205 12.64 -16.35 -3.51
CA LEU A 205 13.55 -16.02 -2.41
C LEU A 205 12.81 -15.24 -1.32
N LEU A 206 11.97 -14.28 -1.69
CA LEU A 206 11.16 -13.53 -0.73
C LEU A 206 10.28 -14.47 0.08
N ARG A 207 9.48 -15.30 -0.61
CA ARG A 207 8.53 -16.20 0.03
C ARG A 207 9.23 -17.11 1.04
N ARG A 208 10.43 -17.60 0.70
CA ARG A 208 11.24 -18.40 1.62
C ARG A 208 11.74 -17.61 2.83
N ARG A 209 12.28 -16.40 2.64
CA ARG A 209 12.84 -15.61 3.74
C ARG A 209 11.77 -15.09 4.70
N THR A 210 10.62 -14.67 4.19
CA THR A 210 9.47 -14.23 5.00
C THR A 210 8.90 -15.38 5.84
N LEU A 211 8.76 -16.58 5.27
CA LEU A 211 8.33 -17.77 6.03
C LEU A 211 9.35 -18.15 7.11
N GLN A 212 10.65 -18.08 6.79
CA GLN A 212 11.70 -18.38 7.76
C GLN A 212 11.68 -17.39 8.94
N ALA A 213 11.49 -16.10 8.67
CA ALA A 213 11.39 -15.08 9.71
C ALA A 213 10.20 -15.33 10.66
N LEU A 214 9.04 -15.72 10.12
CA LEU A 214 7.88 -16.12 10.93
C LEU A 214 8.16 -17.36 11.79
N ALA A 215 8.83 -18.36 11.22
CA ALA A 215 9.22 -19.56 11.97
C ALA A 215 10.19 -19.23 13.11
N ASN A 216 11.18 -18.38 12.86
CA ASN A 216 12.13 -17.94 13.87
C ASN A 216 11.45 -17.10 14.97
N PHE A 217 10.45 -16.28 14.62
CA PHE A 217 9.64 -15.55 15.60
C PHE A 217 8.89 -16.52 16.52
N GLU A 218 8.18 -17.50 15.96
CA GLU A 218 7.43 -18.50 16.72
C GLU A 218 8.33 -19.40 17.57
N GLU A 219 9.54 -19.69 17.12
CA GLU A 219 10.53 -20.42 17.93
C GLU A 219 11.01 -19.59 19.14
N ARG A 220 11.35 -18.31 18.92
CA ARG A 220 11.88 -17.43 19.98
C ARG A 220 10.83 -17.01 21.00
N ASN A 221 9.58 -16.88 20.58
CA ASN A 221 8.47 -16.45 21.42
C ASN A 221 7.51 -17.60 21.77
N HIS A 222 7.91 -18.86 21.58
CA HIS A 222 7.08 -20.06 21.67
C HIS A 222 5.97 -20.00 22.71
N ARG A 223 4.72 -20.15 22.25
CA ARG A 223 3.52 -20.13 23.12
C ARG A 223 2.60 -21.32 22.84
N GLU A 224 2.06 -21.87 23.92
CA GLU A 224 0.99 -22.86 23.86
C GLU A 224 -0.38 -22.24 23.49
N SER A 225 -0.51 -20.91 23.53
CA SER A 225 -1.76 -20.20 23.24
C SER A 225 -2.14 -20.16 21.76
N HIS A 226 -1.20 -20.44 20.85
CA HIS A 226 -1.40 -20.35 19.40
C HIS A 226 -0.92 -21.59 18.62
N PRO A 227 -1.44 -22.80 18.91
CA PRO A 227 -1.03 -24.03 18.22
C PRO A 227 -1.27 -23.98 16.69
N GLU A 228 -2.26 -23.19 16.25
CA GLU A 228 -2.59 -22.97 14.84
C GLU A 228 -1.44 -22.31 14.05
N ARG A 229 -0.67 -21.40 14.65
CA ARG A 229 0.45 -20.71 14.00
C ARG A 229 1.55 -21.70 13.62
N ARG A 230 1.87 -22.63 14.53
CA ARG A 230 2.85 -23.70 14.29
C ARG A 230 2.37 -24.68 13.22
N ALA A 231 1.10 -25.08 13.28
CA ALA A 231 0.52 -25.97 12.28
C ALA A 231 0.57 -25.34 10.87
N TYR A 232 0.24 -24.05 10.78
CA TYR A 232 0.33 -23.26 9.55
C TYR A 232 1.76 -23.23 8.99
N LEU A 233 2.76 -22.91 9.82
CA LEU A 233 4.16 -22.85 9.38
C LEU A 233 4.67 -24.19 8.86
N ILE A 234 4.34 -25.30 9.54
CA ILE A 234 4.71 -26.65 9.09
C ILE A 234 4.10 -26.94 7.73
N GLN A 235 2.83 -26.56 7.51
CA GLN A 235 2.16 -26.76 6.23
C GLN A 235 2.83 -25.94 5.12
N GLU A 236 3.10 -24.66 5.36
CA GLU A 236 3.72 -23.79 4.36
C GLU A 236 5.17 -24.16 4.05
N GLN A 237 5.93 -24.66 5.03
CA GLN A 237 7.28 -25.17 4.79
C GLN A 237 7.26 -26.39 3.86
N LYS A 238 6.28 -27.29 4.00
CA LYS A 238 6.08 -28.42 3.08
C LYS A 238 5.67 -27.97 1.67
N ASN A 239 4.94 -26.86 1.56
CA ASN A 239 4.54 -26.32 0.25
C ASN A 239 5.74 -25.69 -0.50
N LEU A 240 6.83 -25.36 0.19
CA LEU A 240 8.04 -24.76 -0.37
C LEU A 240 9.18 -25.76 -0.64
N SER A 241 9.09 -26.97 -0.11
CA SER A 241 10.07 -28.06 -0.28
C SER A 241 9.78 -28.91 -1.51
#